data_AF-A0A0Q4N3W2-F1
#
_entry.id   AF-A0A0Q4N3W2-F1
#
_cell.length_a   1.000
_cell.length_b   1.000
_cell.length_c   1.000
_cell.angle_alpha   90.00
_cell.angle_beta   90.00
_cell.angle_gamma   90.00
#
_symmetry.space_group_name_H-M   'P 1'
#
loop_
_entity.id
_entity.type
_entity.pdbx_description
1 polymer ?
#
loop_
_entity_poly.entity_id
_entity_poly.type
_entity_poly.pdbx_seq_one_letter_code
_entity_poly.pdbx_strand_id
1 'polypeptide(L)'
;MQPLQTTRSAAIARLCKAIDRAFERGESVKLTTHEYAYRQKGEELESEHTVYEAMATGIYQKAPVTKGCSAKIVDHTFIYYGSRDEIAGIVERDCKDLTYQELEEISVGLSAGAVLRSLAPDRSHLKRDEQELGL
;
A
#
# COMPACT_ATOMS: atom_id res chain seq x y z
N MET A 1 11.85 30.10 20.59
CA MET A 1 11.56 29.02 19.63
C MET A 1 10.76 27.95 20.37
N GLN A 2 9.46 27.83 20.11
CA GLN A 2 8.68 26.72 20.67
C GLN A 2 9.02 25.44 19.88
N PRO A 3 9.27 24.30 20.54
CA PRO A 3 9.38 23.04 19.83
C PRO A 3 8.02 22.76 19.19
N LEU A 4 8.00 22.45 17.88
CA LEU A 4 6.79 21.94 17.22
C LEU A 4 6.26 20.80 18.10
N GLN A 5 5.10 20.98 18.72
CA GLN A 5 4.35 19.85 19.27
C GLN A 5 3.99 18.96 18.08
N THR A 6 4.81 17.94 17.82
CA THR A 6 4.53 16.91 16.85
C THR A 6 3.37 16.08 17.37
N THR A 7 2.15 16.45 16.95
CA THR A 7 0.93 15.79 17.39
C THR A 7 0.70 14.50 16.59
N ARG A 8 -0.01 13.55 17.20
CA ARG A 8 -0.47 12.32 16.54
C ARG A 8 -1.20 12.61 15.22
N SER A 9 -2.00 13.68 15.16
CA SER A 9 -2.68 14.12 13.94
C SER A 9 -1.71 14.48 12.81
N ALA A 10 -0.58 15.12 13.13
CA ALA A 10 0.46 15.42 12.15
C ALA A 10 1.19 14.14 11.65
N ALA A 11 1.36 13.14 12.51
CA ALA A 11 1.89 11.83 12.08
C ALA A 11 0.92 11.09 11.16
N ILE A 12 -0.38 11.06 11.51
CA ILE A 12 -1.43 10.47 10.66
C ILE A 12 -1.45 11.13 9.29
N ALA A 13 -1.41 12.46 9.21
CA ALA A 13 -1.40 13.18 7.93
C ALA A 13 -0.18 12.82 7.07
N ARG A 14 1.00 12.67 7.69
CA ARG A 14 2.22 12.24 6.99
C ARG A 14 2.13 10.79 6.52
N LEU A 15 1.57 9.90 7.34
CA LEU A 15 1.33 8.51 6.98
C LEU A 15 0.37 8.40 5.79
N CYS A 16 -0.76 9.12 5.82
CA CYS A 16 -1.71 9.18 4.70
C CYS A 16 -1.02 9.58 3.41
N LYS A 17 -0.16 10.61 3.44
CA LYS A 17 0.60 11.06 2.27
C LYS A 17 1.60 10.01 1.77
N ALA A 18 2.22 9.26 2.67
CA ALA A 18 3.12 8.17 2.30
C ALA A 18 2.36 7.01 1.63
N ILE A 19 1.18 6.67 2.15
CA ILE A 19 0.27 5.67 1.58
C ILE A 19 -0.20 6.08 0.19
N ASP A 20 -0.67 7.32 0.04
CA ASP A 20 -1.13 7.86 -1.25
C ASP A 20 -0.05 7.73 -2.34
N ARG A 21 1.19 8.09 -1.99
CA ARG A 21 2.33 7.94 -2.90
C ARG A 21 2.62 6.48 -3.22
N ALA A 22 2.43 5.55 -2.29
CA ALA A 22 2.61 4.12 -2.53
C ALA A 22 1.55 3.59 -3.51
N PHE A 23 0.30 4.01 -3.33
CA PHE A 23 -0.80 3.70 -4.24
C PHE A 23 -0.58 4.25 -5.65
N GLU A 24 -0.03 5.46 -5.80
CA GLU A 24 0.36 6.02 -7.11
C GLU A 24 1.42 5.19 -7.82
N ARG A 25 2.23 4.43 -7.08
CA ARG A 25 3.23 3.51 -7.63
C ARG A 25 2.67 2.10 -7.87
N GLY A 26 1.37 1.88 -7.63
CA GLY A 26 0.73 0.57 -7.73
C GLY A 26 1.06 -0.39 -6.58
N GLU A 27 1.76 0.08 -5.55
CA GLU A 27 2.22 -0.75 -4.44
C GLU A 27 1.09 -1.06 -3.47
N SER A 28 1.11 -2.26 -2.88
CA SER A 28 0.30 -2.55 -1.70
C SER A 28 0.97 -1.99 -0.44
N VAL A 29 0.15 -1.64 0.55
CA VAL A 29 0.58 -1.07 1.81
C VAL A 29 0.08 -1.93 2.95
N LYS A 30 1.00 -2.43 3.78
CA LYS A 30 0.66 -3.15 5.01
C LYS A 30 0.62 -2.17 6.19
N LEU A 31 -0.56 -2.05 6.81
CA LEU A 31 -0.77 -1.33 8.05
C LEU A 31 -1.10 -2.37 9.13
N THR A 32 -0.28 -2.43 10.19
CA THR A 32 -0.44 -3.40 11.29
C THR A 32 -0.68 -4.83 10.78
N THR A 33 -1.91 -5.32 10.88
CA THR A 33 -2.33 -6.67 10.48
C THR A 33 -2.93 -6.76 9.08
N HIS A 34 -3.25 -5.63 8.45
CA HIS A 34 -3.98 -5.58 7.20
C HIS A 34 -3.10 -5.07 6.05
N GLU A 35 -3.35 -5.59 4.85
CA GLU A 35 -2.70 -5.13 3.63
C GLU A 35 -3.75 -4.53 2.70
N TYR A 36 -3.45 -3.34 2.18
CA TYR A 36 -4.32 -2.53 1.34
C TYR A 36 -3.69 -2.29 -0.02
N ALA A 37 -4.49 -2.25 -1.07
CA ALA A 37 -4.06 -1.90 -2.41
C ALA A 37 -5.08 -0.97 -3.06
N TYR A 38 -4.64 0.06 -3.76
CA TYR A 38 -5.50 0.86 -4.61
C TYR A 38 -5.52 0.29 -6.03
N ARG A 39 -6.71 0.13 -6.60
CA ARG A 39 -6.92 -0.41 -7.94
C ARG A 39 -7.97 0.36 -8.71
N GLN A 40 -7.80 0.39 -10.03
CA GLN A 40 -8.82 0.85 -10.96
C GLN A 40 -9.79 -0.28 -11.28
N LYS A 41 -11.04 0.06 -11.59
CA LYS A 41 -12.02 -0.93 -12.05
C LYS A 41 -11.47 -1.70 -13.25
N GLY A 42 -11.56 -3.03 -13.20
CA GLY A 42 -11.05 -3.94 -14.22
C GLY A 42 -9.58 -4.32 -14.06
N GLU A 43 -8.84 -3.75 -13.11
CA GLU A 43 -7.48 -4.20 -12.81
C GLU A 43 -7.49 -5.54 -12.09
N GLU A 44 -6.50 -6.38 -12.40
CA GLU A 44 -6.31 -7.67 -11.78
C GLU A 44 -5.61 -7.54 -10.41
N LEU A 45 -6.10 -8.29 -9.43
CA LEU A 45 -5.49 -8.48 -8.12
C LEU A 45 -5.11 -9.94 -7.95
N GLU A 46 -3.81 -10.21 -7.93
CA GLU A 46 -3.29 -11.57 -7.82
C GLU A 46 -3.12 -11.99 -6.36
N SER A 47 -3.54 -13.21 -6.07
CA SER A 47 -3.16 -13.99 -4.89
C SER A 47 -2.31 -15.19 -5.31
N GLU A 48 -1.88 -16.02 -4.37
CA GLU A 48 -1.02 -17.17 -4.68
C GLU A 48 -1.72 -18.21 -5.59
N HIS A 49 -3.05 -18.29 -5.53
CA HIS A 49 -3.81 -19.34 -6.21
C HIS A 49 -4.95 -18.81 -7.10
N THR A 50 -5.30 -17.52 -6.96
CA THR A 50 -6.46 -16.92 -7.62
C THR A 50 -6.16 -15.51 -8.11
N VAL A 51 -6.63 -15.16 -9.31
CA VAL A 51 -6.65 -13.79 -9.82
C VAL A 51 -8.07 -13.23 -9.68
N TYR A 52 -8.19 -12.05 -9.08
CA TYR A 52 -9.45 -11.34 -8.91
C TYR A 52 -9.50 -10.11 -9.81
N GLU A 53 -10.68 -9.70 -10.23
CA GLU A 53 -10.87 -8.43 -10.95
C GLU A 53 -11.46 -7.38 -10.01
N ALA A 54 -10.90 -6.16 -10.03
CA ALA A 54 -11.42 -5.03 -9.29
C ALA A 54 -12.79 -4.61 -9.82
N MET A 55 -13.84 -4.86 -9.06
CA MET A 55 -15.22 -4.50 -9.44
C MET A 55 -15.49 -2.99 -9.46
N ALA A 56 -14.69 -2.20 -8.74
CA ALA A 56 -14.78 -0.74 -8.64
C ALA A 56 -13.38 -0.14 -8.50
N THR A 57 -13.23 1.12 -8.89
CA THR A 57 -12.00 1.87 -8.59
C THR A 57 -12.00 2.21 -7.10
N GLY A 58 -10.96 1.85 -6.37
CA GLY A 58 -10.84 2.17 -4.96
C GLY A 58 -9.78 1.36 -4.23
N ILE A 59 -9.87 1.39 -2.90
CA ILE A 59 -9.00 0.68 -1.98
C ILE A 59 -9.60 -0.69 -1.69
N TYR A 60 -8.79 -1.71 -1.85
CA TYR A 60 -9.10 -3.10 -1.53
C TYR A 60 -8.25 -3.56 -0.36
N GLN A 61 -8.86 -4.27 0.58
CA GLN A 61 -8.16 -4.94 1.67
C GLN A 61 -7.95 -6.40 1.32
N LYS A 62 -6.71 -6.89 1.42
CA LYS A 62 -6.40 -8.31 1.35
C LYS A 62 -6.86 -8.98 2.63
N ALA A 63 -7.77 -9.93 2.52
CA ALA A 63 -8.37 -10.65 3.64
C ALA A 63 -8.01 -12.14 3.57
N PRO A 64 -7.63 -12.78 4.69
CA PRO A 64 -7.35 -14.20 4.70
C PRO A 64 -8.63 -15.02 4.53
N VAL A 65 -8.55 -16.10 3.74
CA VAL A 65 -9.60 -17.10 3.60
C VAL A 65 -9.20 -18.33 4.40
N THR A 66 -10.04 -18.71 5.36
CA THR A 66 -9.84 -19.90 6.20
C THR A 66 -10.78 -21.02 5.78
N LYS A 67 -10.32 -22.28 5.88
CA LYS A 67 -11.16 -23.44 5.56
C LYS A 67 -11.91 -23.93 6.80
N GLY A 68 -13.24 -23.81 6.81
CA GLY A 68 -14.09 -24.25 7.92
C GLY A 68 -13.81 -23.52 9.24
N CYS A 69 -14.00 -24.20 10.38
CA CYS A 69 -13.69 -23.67 11.72
C CYS A 69 -12.18 -23.70 12.05
N SER A 70 -11.30 -23.97 11.09
CA SER A 70 -9.86 -24.03 11.35
C SER A 70 -9.23 -22.64 11.28
N ALA A 71 -8.23 -22.37 12.12
CA ALA A 71 -7.41 -21.16 12.07
C ALA A 71 -6.39 -21.17 10.92
N LYS A 72 -6.39 -22.20 10.06
CA LYS A 72 -5.45 -22.32 8.95
C LYS A 72 -5.94 -21.47 7.78
N ILE A 73 -5.17 -20.45 7.45
CA ILE A 73 -5.34 -19.67 6.21
C ILE A 73 -5.01 -20.60 5.04
N VAL A 74 -5.95 -20.72 4.10
CA VAL A 74 -5.81 -21.56 2.90
C VAL A 74 -5.66 -20.74 1.63
N ASP A 75 -6.08 -19.48 1.64
CA ASP A 75 -5.86 -18.53 0.54
C ASP A 75 -6.10 -17.08 1.05
N HIS A 76 -6.08 -16.10 0.15
CA HIS A 76 -6.48 -14.73 0.40
C HIS A 76 -7.50 -14.25 -0.66
N THR A 77 -8.36 -13.33 -0.26
CA THR A 77 -9.27 -12.61 -1.14
C THR A 77 -9.06 -11.10 -1.03
N PHE A 78 -9.73 -10.31 -1.86
CA PHE A 78 -9.70 -8.86 -1.82
C PHE A 78 -11.10 -8.30 -1.62
N ILE A 79 -11.28 -7.52 -0.55
CA ILE A 79 -12.56 -6.93 -0.18
C ILE A 79 -12.50 -5.45 -0.50
N TYR A 80 -13.44 -4.95 -1.31
CA TYR A 80 -13.57 -3.51 -1.55
C TYR A 80 -13.82 -2.81 -0.21
N TYR A 81 -12.96 -1.86 0.10
CA TYR A 81 -12.98 -1.16 1.36
C TYR A 81 -13.58 0.24 1.23
N GLY A 82 -13.22 0.99 0.19
CA GLY A 82 -13.64 2.38 0.05
C GLY A 82 -12.96 3.14 -1.09
N SER A 83 -13.28 4.42 -1.23
CA SER A 83 -12.63 5.31 -2.20
C SER A 83 -11.30 5.85 -1.68
N ARG A 84 -10.53 6.52 -2.55
CA ARG A 84 -9.17 6.98 -2.21
C ARG A 84 -9.14 8.04 -1.10
N ASP A 85 -10.18 8.84 -0.99
CA ASP A 85 -10.34 9.87 0.05
C ASP A 85 -10.58 9.30 1.46
N GLU A 86 -10.87 7.99 1.59
CA GLU A 86 -11.11 7.33 2.88
C GLU A 86 -9.83 6.86 3.60
N ILE A 87 -8.63 7.13 3.04
CA ILE A 87 -7.33 6.72 3.63
C ILE A 87 -7.20 7.18 5.09
N ALA A 88 -7.62 8.41 5.41
CA ALA A 88 -7.52 8.92 6.77
C ALA A 88 -8.32 8.06 7.77
N GLY A 89 -9.54 7.66 7.40
CA GLY A 89 -10.38 6.78 8.22
C GLY A 89 -9.77 5.38 8.39
N ILE A 90 -9.14 4.85 7.34
CA ILE A 90 -8.40 3.58 7.41
C ILE A 90 -7.26 3.67 8.42
N VAL A 91 -6.40 4.70 8.29
CA VAL A 91 -5.24 4.89 9.15
C VAL A 91 -5.66 5.12 10.60
N GLU A 92 -6.68 5.95 10.83
CA GLU A 92 -7.17 6.21 12.19
C GLU A 92 -7.68 4.93 12.87
N ARG A 93 -8.40 4.07 12.13
CA ARG A 93 -8.91 2.82 12.66
C ARG A 93 -7.81 1.80 12.90
N ASP A 94 -7.00 1.52 11.89
CA ASP A 94 -6.03 0.43 11.91
C ASP A 94 -4.81 0.73 12.78
N CYS A 95 -4.49 2.02 12.94
CA CYS A 95 -3.38 2.46 13.77
C CYS A 95 -3.85 3.09 15.08
N LYS A 96 -5.12 2.93 15.50
CA LYS A 96 -5.69 3.56 16.70
C LYS A 96 -4.83 3.34 17.95
N ASP A 97 -4.27 2.15 18.10
CA ASP A 97 -3.50 1.74 19.27
C ASP A 97 -1.98 2.03 19.12
N LEU A 98 -1.53 2.49 17.95
CA LEU A 98 -0.12 2.82 17.72
C LEU A 98 0.26 4.18 18.32
N THR A 99 1.43 4.23 18.93
CA THR A 99 2.04 5.47 19.39
C THR A 99 2.44 6.38 18.23
N TYR A 100 2.72 7.65 18.54
CA TYR A 100 3.26 8.60 17.57
C TYR A 100 4.52 8.07 16.87
N GLN A 101 5.43 7.46 17.63
CA GLN A 101 6.70 6.98 17.10
C GLN A 101 6.51 5.82 16.12
N GLU A 102 5.63 4.87 16.44
CA GLU A 102 5.30 3.75 15.55
C GLU A 102 4.66 4.23 14.23
N LEU A 103 3.79 5.26 14.29
CA LEU A 103 3.22 5.88 13.09
C LEU A 103 4.28 6.50 12.18
N GLU A 104 5.28 7.15 12.77
CA GLU A 104 6.41 7.73 12.01
C GLU A 104 7.30 6.66 11.41
N GLU A 105 7.59 5.58 12.14
CA GLU A 105 8.39 4.46 11.64
C GLU A 105 7.74 3.81 10.41
N ILE A 106 6.43 3.59 10.43
CA ILE A 106 5.69 3.09 9.26
C ILE A 106 5.79 4.09 8.10
N SER A 107 5.59 5.38 8.37
CA SER A 107 5.65 6.43 7.35
C SER A 107 7.01 6.51 6.67
N VAL A 108 8.09 6.41 7.46
CA VAL A 108 9.46 6.36 6.97
C VAL A 108 9.70 5.08 6.19
N GLY A 109 9.24 3.92 6.65
CA GLY A 109 9.36 2.65 5.93
C GLY A 109 8.72 2.68 4.54
N LEU A 110 7.49 3.19 4.43
CA LEU A 110 6.78 3.35 3.15
C LEU A 110 7.47 4.35 2.23
N SER A 111 8.04 5.40 2.81
CA SER A 111 8.83 6.38 2.07
C SER A 111 10.21 5.83 1.67
N ALA A 112 10.83 4.96 2.47
CA ALA A 112 12.12 4.36 2.20
C ALA A 112 12.03 3.30 1.10
N GLY A 113 10.95 2.50 1.07
CA GLY A 113 10.63 1.65 -0.08
C GLY A 113 10.42 2.44 -1.38
N ALA A 114 9.99 3.71 -1.28
CA ALA A 114 9.92 4.65 -2.39
C ALA A 114 11.30 5.25 -2.74
N VAL A 115 12.12 5.60 -1.74
CA VAL A 115 13.46 6.19 -1.91
C VAL A 115 14.45 5.18 -2.48
N LEU A 116 14.41 3.91 -2.03
CA LEU A 116 15.24 2.85 -2.59
C LEU A 116 14.88 2.54 -4.05
N ARG A 117 13.61 2.68 -4.44
CA ARG A 117 13.17 2.56 -5.84
C ARG A 117 13.46 3.81 -6.68
N SER A 118 13.45 5.02 -6.11
CA SER A 118 13.81 6.24 -6.85
C SER A 118 15.33 6.42 -7.01
N LEU A 119 16.13 5.76 -6.17
CA LEU A 119 17.59 5.69 -6.30
C LEU A 119 18.04 4.54 -7.22
N ALA A 120 17.15 3.63 -7.60
CA ALA A 120 17.42 2.73 -8.71
C ALA A 120 17.55 3.60 -9.98
N PRO A 121 18.69 3.58 -10.68
CA PRO A 121 18.88 4.41 -11.85
C PRO A 121 17.79 4.09 -12.86
N ASP A 122 17.20 5.14 -13.40
CA ASP A 122 16.17 5.12 -14.43
C ASP A 122 16.62 4.19 -15.58
N ARG A 123 16.08 2.96 -15.60
CA ARG A 123 16.39 1.96 -16.64
C ARG A 123 15.66 2.26 -17.95
N SER A 124 15.13 3.46 -18.14
CA SER A 124 14.60 3.91 -19.44
C SER A 124 15.66 3.95 -20.56
N HIS A 125 16.96 3.85 -20.23
CA HIS A 125 18.02 3.69 -21.22
C HIS A 125 18.22 2.26 -21.73
N LEU A 126 17.74 1.22 -21.04
CA LEU A 126 17.96 -0.18 -21.43
C LEU A 126 16.98 -0.73 -22.47
N LYS A 127 16.03 0.09 -22.97
CA LYS A 127 15.11 -0.30 -24.05
C LYS A 127 15.42 0.31 -25.41
N ARG A 128 16.54 1.05 -25.56
CA ARG A 128 16.96 1.58 -26.87
C ARG A 128 17.99 0.72 -27.59
N ASP A 129 18.72 -0.15 -26.91
CA ASP A 129 19.75 -0.99 -27.56
C ASP A 129 19.20 -2.28 -28.21
N GLU A 130 17.99 -2.73 -27.88
CA GLU A 130 17.38 -3.91 -28.54
C GLU A 130 16.75 -3.60 -29.91
N GLN A 131 16.75 -2.34 -30.37
CA GLN A 131 16.33 -1.97 -31.73
C GLN A 131 17.48 -1.60 -32.67
N GLU A 132 18.72 -1.45 -32.17
CA GLU A 132 19.91 -1.19 -33.01
C GLU A 132 20.82 -2.41 -33.21
N LEU A 133 20.62 -3.50 -32.46
CA LEU A 133 21.24 -4.79 -32.73
C LEU A 133 20.28 -5.71 -33.48
N GLY A 134 20.15 -5.49 -34.78
CA GLY A 134 19.61 -6.51 -35.67
C GLY A 134 20.49 -7.77 -35.62
N LEU A 135 20.06 -8.76 -34.84
CA LEU A 135 20.48 -10.16 -34.89
C LEU A 135 19.28 -11.07 -34.66
#